data_AF-A0A2D5SAZ2-F1
#
_entry.id   AF-A0A2D5SAZ2-F1
#
_cell.length_a   1.000
_cell.length_b   1.000
_cell.length_c   1.000
_cell.angle_alpha   90.00
_cell.angle_beta   90.00
_cell.angle_gamma   90.00
#
_symmetry.space_group_name_H-M   'P 1'
#
loop_
_entity.id
_entity.type
_entity.pdbx_description
1 polymer ?
#
loop_
_entity_poly.entity_id
_entity_poly.type
_entity_poly.pdbx_seq_one_letter_code
_entity_poly.pdbx_strand_id
1 'polypeptide(L)'
;MPELNIDSAPVLVDAAIPQLAETPEEPKEGRGIVIAAGGAKFQINAWVCIRMLRDLGCQLPIQCWYLGDAERNQAWEQIVASYGVECIDAYEVREKHPHERLHGWELKPYAIQHSPFAEVLFLDADNVPVRDPTFLFDTPEFESNGAIFWPDFGRLAADRTAWRVFGNIPYRDEPEFESGQIVVDKRRCWKAFELCHWYMQNSNNFFYFHVHGDKEVFHMAWRKLEQPYAMTERGIDALDGVMCQHDFDGERLFQHRNMRKWNFYHNPKTPGFLYEDQCIELVNELKHIWSPASQQLATAEDLSALSRLDSKIFEYHRVGYDHRRLKLRRDGTFDEGVASCEHYWTIRDDQLLVAGEEAELTMTLTPGKHGIWEGQWLNHEKMPVLLVP
;
A
#
# COMPACT_ATOMS: atom_id res chain seq x y z
N MET A 1 -1.14 8.48 -30.51
CA MET A 1 -0.77 9.87 -30.17
C MET A 1 0.63 10.17 -30.70
N PRO A 2 1.00 11.44 -30.97
CA PRO A 2 2.39 11.79 -31.26
C PRO A 2 3.31 11.30 -30.13
N GLU A 3 4.55 10.95 -30.44
CA GLU A 3 5.50 10.49 -29.43
C GLU A 3 5.79 11.60 -28.40
N LEU A 4 5.65 11.26 -27.11
CA LEU A 4 5.99 12.16 -26.01
C LEU A 4 7.52 12.31 -25.90
N ASN A 5 7.98 13.55 -25.96
CA ASN A 5 9.35 13.95 -25.67
C ASN A 5 9.35 15.34 -25.02
N ILE A 6 10.52 15.85 -24.65
CA ILE A 6 10.67 17.13 -23.93
C ILE A 6 10.04 18.33 -24.68
N ASP A 7 9.98 18.27 -26.02
CA ASP A 7 9.44 19.33 -26.86
C ASP A 7 7.94 19.16 -27.13
N SER A 8 7.47 17.92 -27.34
CA SER A 8 6.05 17.63 -27.64
C SER A 8 5.16 17.57 -26.40
N ALA A 9 5.71 17.16 -25.24
CA ALA A 9 4.94 16.95 -24.02
C ALA A 9 4.14 18.18 -23.57
N PRO A 10 4.70 19.41 -23.51
CA PRO A 10 3.93 20.55 -23.05
C PRO A 10 2.73 20.86 -23.95
N VAL A 11 2.91 20.73 -25.27
CA VAL A 11 1.85 20.96 -26.28
C VAL A 11 0.75 19.91 -26.16
N LEU A 12 1.11 18.65 -25.93
CA LEU A 12 0.15 17.55 -25.79
C LEU A 12 -0.65 17.66 -24.49
N VAL A 13 -0.02 18.08 -23.39
CA VAL A 13 -0.71 18.40 -22.14
C VAL A 13 -1.75 19.49 -22.36
N ASP A 14 -1.35 20.61 -22.98
CA ASP A 14 -2.25 21.73 -23.25
C ASP A 14 -3.42 21.34 -24.16
N ALA A 15 -3.16 20.49 -25.16
CA ALA A 15 -4.19 19.97 -26.05
C ALA A 15 -5.16 18.99 -25.37
N ALA A 16 -4.71 18.28 -24.34
CA ALA A 16 -5.53 17.31 -23.61
C ALA A 16 -6.50 17.98 -22.63
N ILE A 17 -6.09 19.04 -21.94
CA ILE A 17 -6.87 19.67 -20.85
C ILE A 17 -8.32 20.03 -21.25
N PRO A 18 -8.62 20.61 -22.43
CA PRO A 18 -9.99 20.91 -22.83
C PRO A 18 -10.87 19.67 -23.06
N GLN A 19 -10.27 18.48 -23.20
CA GLN A 19 -10.96 17.22 -23.47
C GLN A 19 -11.21 16.40 -22.19
N LEU A 20 -10.60 16.79 -21.06
CA LEU A 20 -10.75 16.10 -19.78
C LEU A 20 -12.15 16.34 -19.19
N ALA A 21 -12.73 15.29 -18.60
CA ALA A 21 -14.00 15.39 -17.90
C ALA A 21 -13.90 16.35 -16.69
N GLU A 22 -14.94 17.16 -16.48
CA GLU A 22 -14.98 18.09 -15.35
C GLU A 22 -15.70 17.54 -14.12
N THR A 23 -16.53 16.50 -14.32
CA THR A 23 -17.37 15.90 -13.29
C THR A 23 -17.38 14.38 -13.45
N PRO A 24 -17.61 13.62 -12.37
CA PRO A 24 -17.74 12.18 -12.45
C PRO A 24 -18.91 11.74 -13.33
N GLU A 25 -18.75 10.60 -14.00
CA GLU A 25 -19.82 9.97 -14.79
C GLU A 25 -20.98 9.50 -13.89
N GLU A 26 -20.65 8.99 -12.72
CA GLU A 26 -21.60 8.52 -11.71
C GLU A 26 -21.56 9.41 -10.46
N PRO A 27 -22.71 9.71 -9.82
CA PRO A 27 -22.74 10.44 -8.57
C PRO A 27 -21.83 9.79 -7.51
N LYS A 28 -21.00 10.60 -6.87
CA LYS A 28 -20.18 10.20 -5.72
C LYS A 28 -20.81 10.77 -4.46
N GLU A 29 -20.90 9.96 -3.41
CA GLU A 29 -21.59 10.33 -2.16
C GLU A 29 -20.82 9.85 -0.93
N GLY A 30 -21.01 10.53 0.20
CA GLY A 30 -20.42 10.15 1.47
C GLY A 30 -18.91 10.41 1.59
N ARG A 31 -18.38 10.07 2.77
CA ARG A 31 -16.97 10.18 3.15
C ARG A 31 -16.40 8.78 3.35
N GLY A 32 -15.14 8.56 2.98
CA GLY A 32 -14.48 7.29 3.22
C GLY A 32 -12.97 7.36 3.10
N ILE A 33 -12.33 6.27 3.51
CA ILE A 33 -10.87 6.11 3.45
C ILE A 33 -10.53 5.13 2.33
N VAL A 34 -9.50 5.45 1.56
CA VAL A 34 -8.96 4.58 0.51
C VAL A 34 -7.51 4.24 0.85
N ILE A 35 -7.16 2.96 0.81
CA ILE A 35 -5.80 2.46 1.08
C ILE A 35 -5.38 1.53 -0.06
N ALA A 36 -4.20 1.75 -0.64
CA ALA A 36 -3.58 0.77 -1.54
C ALA A 36 -2.83 -0.29 -0.71
N ALA A 37 -3.32 -1.53 -0.69
CA ALA A 37 -2.88 -2.58 0.25
C ALA A 37 -2.85 -3.99 -0.37
N GLY A 38 -2.16 -4.15 -1.50
CA GLY A 38 -1.96 -5.45 -2.14
C GLY A 38 -0.71 -6.21 -1.68
N GLY A 39 -0.78 -7.53 -1.54
CA GLY A 39 0.35 -8.38 -1.15
C GLY A 39 0.75 -8.29 0.33
N ALA A 40 1.49 -9.28 0.82
CA ALA A 40 1.69 -9.43 2.26
C ALA A 40 2.35 -8.24 2.94
N LYS A 41 3.34 -7.64 2.27
CA LYS A 41 4.03 -6.46 2.78
C LYS A 41 3.06 -5.33 3.10
N PHE A 42 2.19 -4.95 2.16
CA PHE A 42 1.26 -3.85 2.38
C PHE A 42 0.05 -4.26 3.22
N GLN A 43 -0.40 -5.50 3.15
CA GLN A 43 -1.47 -6.04 4.01
C GLN A 43 -1.11 -6.03 5.50
N ILE A 44 0.15 -6.31 5.86
CA ILE A 44 0.64 -6.19 7.25
C ILE A 44 0.59 -4.73 7.72
N ASN A 45 0.98 -3.79 6.86
CA ASN A 45 0.99 -2.37 7.20
C ASN A 45 -0.44 -1.82 7.31
N ALA A 46 -1.30 -2.15 6.33
CA ALA A 46 -2.70 -1.76 6.30
C ALA A 46 -3.46 -2.27 7.52
N TRP A 47 -3.16 -3.49 8.00
CA TRP A 47 -3.71 -3.99 9.27
C TRP A 47 -3.44 -3.02 10.43
N VAL A 48 -2.20 -2.58 10.60
CA VAL A 48 -1.84 -1.62 11.66
C VAL A 48 -2.57 -0.29 11.46
N CYS A 49 -2.59 0.25 10.24
CA CYS A 49 -3.29 1.49 9.92
C CYS A 49 -4.79 1.41 10.24
N ILE A 50 -5.48 0.38 9.75
CA ILE A 50 -6.91 0.12 9.98
C ILE A 50 -7.19 -0.01 11.48
N ARG A 51 -6.39 -0.81 12.19
CA ARG A 51 -6.60 -1.05 13.62
C ARG A 51 -6.39 0.23 14.44
N MET A 52 -5.37 1.01 14.12
CA MET A 52 -5.16 2.31 14.77
C MET A 52 -6.31 3.27 14.49
N LEU A 53 -6.81 3.37 13.25
CA LEU A 53 -8.00 4.17 12.92
C LEU A 53 -9.20 3.78 13.79
N ARG A 54 -9.47 2.48 13.93
CA ARG A 54 -10.60 1.98 14.73
C ARG A 54 -10.40 2.21 16.22
N ASP A 55 -9.21 1.97 16.75
CA ASP A 55 -8.90 2.17 18.17
C ASP A 55 -8.93 3.66 18.54
N LEU A 56 -8.65 4.56 17.59
CA LEU A 56 -8.77 6.02 17.74
C LEU A 56 -10.21 6.53 17.57
N GLY A 57 -11.18 5.65 17.26
CA GLY A 57 -12.60 5.96 17.17
C GLY A 57 -13.11 6.30 15.77
N CYS A 58 -12.27 6.28 14.73
CA CYS A 58 -12.68 6.59 13.37
C CYS A 58 -13.71 5.58 12.84
N GLN A 59 -14.88 6.07 12.43
CA GLN A 59 -16.00 5.26 11.92
C GLN A 59 -16.15 5.32 10.39
N LEU A 60 -15.24 5.99 9.69
CA LEU A 60 -15.32 6.09 8.23
C LEU A 60 -15.24 4.69 7.59
N PRO A 61 -16.06 4.42 6.54
CA PRO A 61 -15.89 3.21 5.74
C PRO A 61 -14.51 3.23 5.07
N ILE A 62 -13.89 2.07 4.96
CA ILE A 62 -12.55 1.92 4.38
C ILE A 62 -12.65 0.99 3.17
N GLN A 63 -12.03 1.38 2.06
CA GLN A 63 -11.73 0.48 0.95
C GLN A 63 -10.22 0.22 0.85
N CYS A 64 -9.84 -1.05 0.85
CA CYS A 64 -8.48 -1.51 0.56
C CYS A 64 -8.40 -2.02 -0.88
N TRP A 65 -7.57 -1.39 -1.70
CA TRP A 65 -7.43 -1.70 -3.12
C TRP A 65 -6.16 -2.50 -3.39
N TYR A 66 -6.23 -3.46 -4.31
CA TYR A 66 -5.12 -4.31 -4.74
C TYR A 66 -5.18 -4.60 -6.25
N LEU A 67 -4.11 -5.18 -6.82
CA LEU A 67 -3.96 -5.47 -8.25
C LEU A 67 -4.02 -6.99 -8.54
N GLY A 68 -5.23 -7.51 -8.72
CA GLY A 68 -5.44 -8.88 -9.16
C GLY A 68 -5.05 -9.98 -8.16
N ASP A 69 -5.17 -11.22 -8.62
CA ASP A 69 -4.98 -12.43 -7.80
C ASP A 69 -3.59 -12.56 -7.17
N ALA A 70 -2.55 -11.97 -7.79
CA ALA A 70 -1.19 -12.03 -7.26
C ALA A 70 -1.03 -11.28 -5.92
N GLU A 71 -1.82 -10.23 -5.71
CA GLU A 71 -1.81 -9.42 -4.49
C GLU A 71 -2.94 -9.80 -3.52
N ARG A 72 -3.88 -10.64 -3.97
CA ARG A 72 -5.10 -10.98 -3.26
C ARG A 72 -4.87 -12.04 -2.17
N ASN A 73 -5.49 -11.85 -1.01
CA ASN A 73 -5.55 -12.87 0.04
C ASN A 73 -6.94 -12.93 0.69
N GLN A 74 -7.71 -13.99 0.40
CA GLN A 74 -9.09 -14.16 0.88
C GLN A 74 -9.20 -14.26 2.41
N ALA A 75 -8.20 -14.85 3.08
CA ALA A 75 -8.17 -14.91 4.53
C ALA A 75 -7.98 -13.51 5.14
N TRP A 76 -7.15 -12.68 4.52
CA TRP A 76 -6.95 -11.28 4.91
C TRP A 76 -8.24 -10.47 4.72
N GLU A 77 -8.91 -10.61 3.57
CA GLU A 77 -10.21 -9.97 3.29
C GLU A 77 -11.23 -10.28 4.40
N GLN A 78 -11.34 -11.54 4.81
CA GLN A 78 -12.25 -11.98 5.88
C GLN A 78 -11.91 -11.33 7.23
N ILE A 79 -10.61 -11.18 7.55
CA ILE A 79 -10.16 -10.55 8.80
C ILE A 79 -10.55 -9.08 8.81
N VAL A 80 -10.21 -8.33 7.75
CA VAL A 80 -10.43 -6.87 7.73
C VAL A 80 -11.91 -6.51 7.55
N ALA A 81 -12.73 -7.38 6.96
CA ALA A 81 -14.17 -7.19 6.85
C ALA A 81 -14.84 -6.98 8.23
N SER A 82 -14.33 -7.62 9.29
CA SER A 82 -14.83 -7.43 10.67
C SER A 82 -14.59 -6.02 11.23
N TYR A 83 -13.76 -5.21 10.55
CA TYR A 83 -13.46 -3.82 10.88
C TYR A 83 -14.12 -2.83 9.91
N GLY A 84 -15.14 -3.26 9.14
CA GLY A 84 -15.84 -2.41 8.18
C GLY A 84 -14.96 -1.98 7.02
N VAL A 85 -14.09 -2.88 6.56
CA VAL A 85 -13.20 -2.70 5.40
C VAL A 85 -13.73 -3.53 4.25
N GLU A 86 -13.86 -2.91 3.08
CA GLU A 86 -14.14 -3.60 1.83
C GLU A 86 -12.85 -3.72 1.01
N CYS A 87 -12.61 -4.88 0.41
CA CYS A 87 -11.42 -5.10 -0.42
C CYS A 87 -11.81 -5.07 -1.90
N ILE A 88 -11.08 -4.31 -2.71
CA ILE A 88 -11.42 -4.02 -4.10
C ILE A 88 -10.28 -4.44 -5.03
N ASP A 89 -10.59 -5.29 -6.00
CA ASP A 89 -9.68 -5.57 -7.11
C ASP A 89 -9.74 -4.42 -8.13
N ALA A 90 -8.64 -3.68 -8.25
CA ALA A 90 -8.55 -2.57 -9.19
C ALA A 90 -8.61 -3.04 -10.66
N TYR A 91 -8.23 -4.28 -10.96
CA TYR A 91 -8.35 -4.82 -12.33
C TYR A 91 -9.79 -5.11 -12.72
N GLU A 92 -10.65 -5.53 -11.78
CA GLU A 92 -12.09 -5.67 -12.04
C GLU A 92 -12.73 -4.30 -12.29
N VAL A 93 -12.35 -3.28 -11.51
CA VAL A 93 -12.84 -1.90 -11.72
C VAL A 93 -12.36 -1.35 -13.08
N ARG A 94 -11.14 -1.71 -13.50
CA ARG A 94 -10.56 -1.33 -14.79
C ARG A 94 -11.33 -1.85 -15.99
N GLU A 95 -12.12 -2.91 -15.85
CA GLU A 95 -13.00 -3.37 -16.92
C GLU A 95 -14.11 -2.35 -17.23
N LYS A 96 -14.56 -1.59 -16.22
CA LYS A 96 -15.58 -0.54 -16.34
C LYS A 96 -15.00 0.83 -16.60
N HIS A 97 -13.87 1.14 -15.99
CA HIS A 97 -13.14 2.39 -16.16
C HIS A 97 -11.74 2.11 -16.70
N PRO A 98 -11.59 1.92 -18.03
CA PRO A 98 -10.33 1.54 -18.64
C PRO A 98 -9.20 2.49 -18.29
N HIS A 99 -8.05 1.92 -17.97
CA HIS A 99 -6.81 2.65 -17.73
C HIS A 99 -5.67 1.88 -18.40
N GLU A 100 -4.99 2.49 -19.39
CA GLU A 100 -4.02 1.77 -20.24
C GLU A 100 -2.90 1.10 -19.45
N ARG A 101 -2.51 1.69 -18.32
CA ARG A 101 -1.42 1.24 -17.46
C ARG A 101 -1.79 1.36 -15.99
N LEU A 102 -1.98 0.25 -15.30
CA LEU A 102 -2.37 0.25 -13.89
C LEU A 102 -1.46 -0.66 -13.09
N HIS A 103 -0.36 -0.10 -12.57
CA HIS A 103 0.63 -0.82 -11.77
C HIS A 103 1.13 0.05 -10.60
N GLY A 104 1.35 -0.53 -9.42
CA GLY A 104 2.04 0.15 -8.31
C GLY A 104 1.53 1.58 -8.05
N TRP A 105 2.29 2.59 -8.47
CA TRP A 105 1.99 4.03 -8.31
C TRP A 105 0.71 4.51 -8.97
N GLU A 106 0.31 3.94 -10.11
CA GLU A 106 -0.92 4.36 -10.78
C GLU A 106 -2.18 3.99 -9.98
N LEU A 107 -2.08 3.02 -9.07
CA LEU A 107 -3.19 2.55 -8.25
C LEU A 107 -3.76 3.63 -7.34
N LYS A 108 -2.93 4.50 -6.77
CA LYS A 108 -3.36 5.51 -5.78
C LYS A 108 -4.39 6.50 -6.35
N PRO A 109 -4.06 7.30 -7.38
CA PRO A 109 -5.05 8.17 -8.03
C PRO A 109 -6.25 7.40 -8.58
N TYR A 110 -6.03 6.18 -9.11
CA TYR A 110 -7.10 5.36 -9.68
C TYR A 110 -8.12 4.91 -8.61
N ALA A 111 -7.64 4.37 -7.49
CA ALA A 111 -8.46 3.95 -6.37
C ALA A 111 -9.20 5.14 -5.74
N ILE A 112 -8.53 6.30 -5.61
CA ILE A 112 -9.19 7.52 -5.15
C ILE A 112 -10.33 7.86 -6.10
N GLN A 113 -10.05 8.05 -7.40
CA GLN A 113 -11.03 8.48 -8.38
C GLN A 113 -12.24 7.54 -8.46
N HIS A 114 -12.01 6.22 -8.49
CA HIS A 114 -13.05 5.22 -8.73
C HIS A 114 -13.70 4.61 -7.49
N SER A 115 -13.24 4.93 -6.28
CA SER A 115 -14.00 4.66 -5.05
C SER A 115 -15.41 5.30 -5.08
N PRO A 116 -16.38 4.80 -4.28
CA PRO A 116 -17.74 5.34 -4.28
C PRO A 116 -17.86 6.69 -3.55
N PHE A 117 -16.91 7.01 -2.68
CA PHE A 117 -16.97 8.18 -1.81
C PHE A 117 -16.91 9.49 -2.58
N ALA A 118 -17.63 10.54 -2.15
CA ALA A 118 -17.46 11.89 -2.68
C ALA A 118 -16.17 12.52 -2.15
N GLU A 119 -15.98 12.38 -0.84
CA GLU A 119 -14.88 12.95 -0.09
C GLU A 119 -14.01 11.81 0.43
N VAL A 120 -12.74 11.79 0.01
CA VAL A 120 -11.81 10.69 0.26
C VAL A 120 -10.67 11.19 1.14
N LEU A 121 -10.35 10.43 2.18
CA LEU A 121 -9.04 10.44 2.84
C LEU A 121 -8.26 9.25 2.30
N PHE A 122 -7.29 9.50 1.44
CA PHE A 122 -6.33 8.48 1.04
C PHE A 122 -5.27 8.33 2.12
N LEU A 123 -4.86 7.09 2.41
CA LEU A 123 -3.71 6.78 3.27
C LEU A 123 -2.86 5.69 2.61
N ASP A 124 -1.54 5.88 2.60
CA ASP A 124 -0.62 4.78 2.34
C ASP A 124 -0.76 3.71 3.43
N ALA A 125 -0.58 2.44 3.08
CA ALA A 125 -0.77 1.32 4.01
C ALA A 125 0.10 1.42 5.26
N ASP A 126 1.30 2.01 5.14
CA ASP A 126 2.28 2.21 6.21
C ASP A 126 2.17 3.58 6.91
N ASN A 127 1.06 4.28 6.71
CA ASN A 127 0.70 5.46 7.48
C ASN A 127 0.00 5.07 8.80
N VAL A 128 0.41 5.69 9.90
CA VAL A 128 -0.19 5.45 11.23
C VAL A 128 -0.74 6.76 11.79
N PRO A 129 -2.07 6.94 11.80
CA PRO A 129 -2.72 8.07 12.45
C PRO A 129 -2.50 8.05 13.97
N VAL A 130 -2.46 9.23 14.59
CA VAL A 130 -2.34 9.37 16.08
C VAL A 130 -3.60 9.93 16.73
N ARG A 131 -4.59 10.34 15.92
CA ARG A 131 -5.90 10.81 16.34
C ARG A 131 -6.92 10.48 15.24
N ASP A 132 -8.21 10.47 15.56
CA ASP A 132 -9.27 10.32 14.55
C ASP A 132 -9.16 11.44 13.50
N PRO A 133 -8.88 11.12 12.22
CA PRO A 133 -8.67 12.12 11.17
C PRO A 133 -9.98 12.63 10.56
N THR A 134 -11.16 12.18 11.02
CA THR A 134 -12.45 12.55 10.42
C THR A 134 -12.69 14.05 10.39
N PHE A 135 -12.16 14.80 11.36
CA PHE A 135 -12.32 16.26 11.43
C PHE A 135 -11.71 17.00 10.22
N LEU A 136 -10.79 16.37 9.47
CA LEU A 136 -10.18 16.97 8.28
C LEU A 136 -11.20 17.35 7.21
N PHE A 137 -12.34 16.66 7.14
CA PHE A 137 -13.41 16.97 6.19
C PHE A 137 -14.24 18.20 6.56
N ASP A 138 -14.08 18.70 7.78
CA ASP A 138 -14.85 19.82 8.32
C ASP A 138 -13.93 21.02 8.64
N THR A 139 -12.67 21.00 8.18
CA THR A 139 -11.76 22.14 8.36
C THR A 139 -12.09 23.26 7.36
N PRO A 140 -11.92 24.54 7.75
CA PRO A 140 -12.09 25.67 6.83
C PRO A 140 -11.23 25.55 5.57
N GLU A 141 -10.04 24.97 5.71
CA GLU A 141 -9.10 24.71 4.63
C GLU A 141 -9.65 23.72 3.60
N PHE A 142 -10.26 22.61 4.05
CA PHE A 142 -10.89 21.66 3.16
C PHE A 142 -12.15 22.23 2.52
N GLU A 143 -13.02 22.88 3.31
CA GLU A 143 -14.25 23.51 2.79
C GLU A 143 -13.93 24.53 1.69
N SER A 144 -12.90 25.37 1.89
CA SER A 144 -12.53 26.42 0.93
C SER A 144 -11.87 25.88 -0.34
N ASN A 145 -11.05 24.83 -0.24
CA ASN A 145 -10.20 24.40 -1.34
C ASN A 145 -10.64 23.10 -2.02
N GLY A 146 -11.27 22.19 -1.27
CA GLY A 146 -11.69 20.87 -1.75
C GLY A 146 -10.57 19.83 -1.78
N ALA A 147 -9.34 20.20 -1.40
CA ALA A 147 -8.23 19.28 -1.25
C ALA A 147 -7.28 19.74 -0.15
N ILE A 148 -6.72 18.79 0.61
CA ILE A 148 -5.61 18.99 1.55
C ILE A 148 -4.47 18.04 1.17
N PHE A 149 -3.27 18.61 1.08
CA PHE A 149 -2.01 17.90 0.94
C PHE A 149 -1.07 18.23 2.09
N TRP A 150 0.02 17.48 2.21
CA TRP A 150 1.07 17.72 3.18
C TRP A 150 2.40 18.01 2.49
N PRO A 151 3.30 18.78 3.13
CA PRO A 151 4.63 19.01 2.60
C PRO A 151 5.48 17.73 2.72
N ASP A 152 6.22 17.43 1.67
CA ASP A 152 7.36 16.50 1.68
C ASP A 152 8.65 17.25 2.12
N PHE A 153 9.75 16.54 2.33
CA PHE A 153 11.08 17.09 2.63
C PHE A 153 11.62 17.98 1.51
N GLY A 154 11.21 17.70 0.27
CA GLY A 154 11.75 18.29 -0.94
C GLY A 154 11.09 19.60 -1.36
N ARG A 155 11.79 20.29 -2.26
CA ARG A 155 11.30 21.41 -3.08
C ARG A 155 11.86 21.19 -4.47
N LEU A 156 11.01 21.18 -5.49
CA LEU A 156 11.46 21.03 -6.87
C LEU A 156 12.27 22.26 -7.27
N ALA A 157 13.54 22.08 -7.65
CA ALA A 157 14.39 23.18 -8.10
C ALA A 157 13.85 23.85 -9.38
N ALA A 158 14.14 25.14 -9.55
CA ALA A 158 13.63 25.94 -10.68
C ALA A 158 14.09 25.46 -12.06
N ASP A 159 15.24 24.77 -12.13
CA ASP A 159 15.84 24.25 -13.35
C ASP A 159 15.36 22.82 -13.71
N ARG A 160 14.47 22.23 -12.91
CA ARG A 160 13.91 20.90 -13.18
C ARG A 160 13.11 20.90 -14.48
N THR A 161 13.38 19.92 -15.34
CA THR A 161 12.65 19.73 -16.60
C THR A 161 11.18 19.40 -16.39
N ALA A 162 10.80 18.91 -15.21
CA ALA A 162 9.41 18.64 -14.81
C ALA A 162 8.48 19.82 -15.10
N TRP A 163 8.85 21.05 -14.72
CA TRP A 163 8.04 22.25 -14.94
C TRP A 163 7.65 22.43 -16.41
N ARG A 164 8.57 22.15 -17.33
CA ARG A 164 8.31 22.20 -18.76
C ARG A 164 7.44 21.03 -19.20
N VAL A 165 7.89 19.80 -18.98
CA VAL A 165 7.28 18.62 -19.62
C VAL A 165 5.83 18.41 -19.18
N PHE A 166 5.48 18.76 -17.94
CA PHE A 166 4.11 18.66 -17.41
C PHE A 166 3.16 19.78 -17.90
N GLY A 167 3.56 20.56 -18.91
CA GLY A 167 2.69 21.58 -19.53
C GLY A 167 3.13 23.02 -19.28
N ASN A 168 4.43 23.31 -19.30
CA ASN A 168 4.97 24.66 -19.10
C ASN A 168 4.45 25.34 -17.81
N ILE A 169 4.43 24.58 -16.72
CA ILE A 169 4.01 25.06 -15.39
C ILE A 169 5.03 26.12 -14.93
N PRO A 170 4.59 27.34 -14.55
CA PRO A 170 5.48 28.33 -13.98
C PRO A 170 6.08 27.84 -12.65
N TYR A 171 7.40 27.99 -12.50
CA TYR A 171 8.08 27.67 -11.24
C TYR A 171 7.50 28.48 -10.08
N ARG A 172 7.32 27.81 -8.94
CA ARG A 172 7.03 28.41 -7.65
C ARG A 172 7.94 27.78 -6.61
N ASP A 173 8.49 28.61 -5.73
CA ASP A 173 9.29 28.13 -4.61
C ASP A 173 8.36 27.65 -3.49
N GLU A 174 8.08 26.35 -3.46
CA GLU A 174 7.12 25.72 -2.55
C GLU A 174 7.52 24.27 -2.21
N PRO A 175 7.00 23.72 -1.09
CA PRO A 175 7.18 22.32 -0.77
C PRO A 175 6.61 21.40 -1.86
N GLU A 176 7.29 20.29 -2.10
CA GLU A 176 6.70 19.15 -2.82
C GLU A 176 5.52 18.57 -2.05
N PHE A 177 4.62 17.89 -2.76
CA PHE A 177 3.52 17.17 -2.15
C PHE A 177 4.04 15.85 -1.57
N GLU A 178 3.61 15.52 -0.36
CA GLU A 178 3.63 14.16 0.14
C GLU A 178 2.28 13.49 -0.17
N SER A 179 2.30 12.33 -0.82
CA SER A 179 1.09 11.61 -1.23
C SER A 179 0.72 10.44 -0.32
N GLY A 180 1.46 10.21 0.78
CA GLY A 180 1.12 9.22 1.80
C GLY A 180 -0.19 9.48 2.54
N GLN A 181 -0.72 10.70 2.43
CA GLN A 181 -2.06 11.05 2.86
C GLN A 181 -2.60 12.23 2.04
N ILE A 182 -3.85 12.14 1.59
CA ILE A 182 -4.52 13.15 0.77
C ILE A 182 -5.97 13.24 1.21
N VAL A 183 -6.50 14.45 1.43
CA VAL A 183 -7.94 14.65 1.62
C VAL A 183 -8.49 15.34 0.39
N VAL A 184 -9.55 14.84 -0.22
CA VAL A 184 -10.06 15.40 -1.48
C VAL A 184 -11.57 15.23 -1.64
N ASP A 185 -12.24 16.28 -2.11
CA ASP A 185 -13.59 16.21 -2.67
C ASP A 185 -13.50 16.00 -4.18
N LYS A 186 -13.80 14.78 -4.61
CA LYS A 186 -13.69 14.39 -6.02
C LYS A 186 -14.63 15.15 -6.92
N ARG A 187 -15.76 15.66 -6.41
CA ARG A 187 -16.70 16.47 -7.20
C ARG A 187 -16.08 17.79 -7.61
N ARG A 188 -15.16 18.32 -6.81
CA ARG A 188 -14.49 19.61 -7.00
C ARG A 188 -13.13 19.49 -7.68
N CYS A 189 -12.50 18.32 -7.58
CA CYS A 189 -11.16 18.07 -8.09
C CYS A 189 -11.12 17.05 -9.25
N TRP A 190 -12.28 16.70 -9.83
CA TRP A 190 -12.37 15.63 -10.84
C TRP A 190 -11.42 15.84 -12.02
N LYS A 191 -11.40 17.05 -12.59
CA LYS A 191 -10.55 17.40 -13.72
C LYS A 191 -9.05 17.26 -13.41
N ALA A 192 -8.65 17.45 -12.16
CA ALA A 192 -7.27 17.27 -11.72
C ALA A 192 -6.88 15.79 -11.65
N PHE A 193 -7.80 14.91 -11.25
CA PHE A 193 -7.60 13.46 -11.39
C PHE A 193 -7.52 13.03 -12.85
N GLU A 194 -8.42 13.52 -13.72
CA GLU A 194 -8.35 13.24 -15.16
C GLU A 194 -6.98 13.61 -15.75
N LEU A 195 -6.41 14.73 -15.32
CA LEU A 195 -5.06 15.12 -15.75
C LEU A 195 -3.97 14.22 -15.15
N CYS A 196 -4.08 13.80 -13.89
CA CYS A 196 -3.20 12.78 -13.32
C CYS A 196 -3.22 11.51 -14.17
N HIS A 197 -4.41 11.00 -14.48
CA HIS A 197 -4.60 9.82 -15.33
C HIS A 197 -4.04 10.02 -16.72
N TRP A 198 -4.18 11.21 -17.28
CA TRP A 198 -3.58 11.53 -18.57
C TRP A 198 -2.04 11.44 -18.52
N TYR A 199 -1.39 11.99 -17.48
CA TYR A 199 0.06 11.86 -17.31
C TYR A 199 0.50 10.40 -17.18
N MET A 200 -0.28 9.56 -16.49
CA MET A 200 0.10 8.17 -16.24
C MET A 200 -0.13 7.26 -17.45
N GLN A 201 -1.29 7.35 -18.11
CA GLN A 201 -1.66 6.47 -19.21
C GLN A 201 -0.83 6.71 -20.46
N ASN A 202 -0.65 7.99 -20.82
CA ASN A 202 -0.14 8.34 -22.15
C ASN A 202 1.39 8.31 -22.25
N SER A 203 2.09 7.99 -21.15
CA SER A 203 3.50 8.36 -21.01
C SER A 203 4.52 7.26 -21.22
N ASN A 204 4.16 5.98 -21.14
CA ASN A 204 5.16 4.90 -21.14
C ASN A 204 6.34 5.19 -20.18
N ASN A 205 6.02 5.68 -18.97
CA ASN A 205 6.96 6.20 -17.96
C ASN A 205 7.67 7.53 -18.27
N PHE A 206 7.38 8.19 -19.38
CA PHE A 206 8.01 9.46 -19.76
C PHE A 206 8.02 10.48 -18.62
N PHE A 207 6.86 10.78 -18.03
CA PHE A 207 6.77 11.73 -16.93
C PHE A 207 7.53 11.25 -15.68
N TYR A 208 7.45 9.96 -15.36
CA TYR A 208 8.17 9.36 -14.25
C TYR A 208 9.70 9.38 -14.41
N PHE A 209 10.24 9.60 -15.61
CA PHE A 209 11.68 9.87 -15.78
C PHE A 209 12.09 11.28 -15.32
N HIS A 210 11.14 12.18 -15.09
CA HIS A 210 11.39 13.56 -14.71
C HIS A 210 11.06 13.86 -13.23
N VAL A 211 10.38 12.95 -12.54
CA VAL A 211 9.90 13.09 -11.16
C VAL A 211 10.06 11.81 -10.34
N HIS A 212 9.71 11.82 -9.06
CA HIS A 212 9.87 10.69 -8.14
C HIS A 212 8.52 10.13 -7.71
N GLY A 213 7.90 9.34 -8.60
CA GLY A 213 6.69 8.58 -8.30
C GLY A 213 5.38 9.37 -8.47
N ASP A 214 4.32 8.91 -7.83
CA ASP A 214 2.96 9.46 -7.95
C ASP A 214 2.81 10.85 -7.33
N LYS A 215 3.59 11.20 -6.31
CA LYS A 215 3.42 12.45 -5.55
C LYS A 215 3.54 13.70 -6.44
N GLU A 216 4.51 13.72 -7.35
CA GLU A 216 4.64 14.83 -8.29
C GLU A 216 3.54 14.83 -9.36
N VAL A 217 2.91 13.70 -9.67
CA VAL A 217 1.79 13.67 -10.62
C VAL A 217 0.62 14.50 -10.06
N PHE A 218 0.31 14.37 -8.77
CA PHE A 218 -0.66 15.21 -8.09
C PHE A 218 -0.24 16.68 -8.10
N HIS A 219 0.99 16.96 -7.65
CA HIS A 219 1.51 18.34 -7.54
C HIS A 219 1.45 19.07 -8.89
N MET A 220 1.94 18.42 -9.96
CA MET A 220 1.95 19.00 -11.30
C MET A 220 0.54 19.16 -11.87
N ALA A 221 -0.37 18.21 -11.66
CA ALA A 221 -1.75 18.33 -12.15
C ALA A 221 -2.49 19.50 -11.47
N TRP A 222 -2.40 19.60 -10.14
CA TRP A 222 -3.02 20.70 -9.39
C TRP A 222 -2.45 22.05 -9.81
N ARG A 223 -1.12 22.13 -9.99
CA ARG A 223 -0.48 23.37 -10.44
C ARG A 223 -0.82 23.72 -11.88
N LYS A 224 -0.87 22.75 -12.78
CA LYS A 224 -1.18 22.97 -14.19
C LYS A 224 -2.61 23.50 -14.39
N LEU A 225 -3.56 23.04 -13.59
CA LEU A 225 -4.96 23.45 -13.67
C LEU A 225 -5.30 24.64 -12.76
N GLU A 226 -4.34 25.16 -12.00
CA GLU A 226 -4.58 26.14 -10.94
C GLU A 226 -5.68 25.68 -9.95
N GLN A 227 -5.79 24.36 -9.75
CA GLN A 227 -6.76 23.76 -8.85
C GLN A 227 -6.44 24.18 -7.41
N PRO A 228 -7.41 24.76 -6.67
CA PRO A 228 -7.21 25.11 -5.27
C PRO A 228 -6.88 23.88 -4.41
N TYR A 229 -5.99 24.07 -3.44
CA TYR A 229 -5.66 23.10 -2.40
C TYR A 229 -5.15 23.84 -1.17
N ALA A 230 -5.31 23.22 0.00
CA ALA A 230 -4.66 23.63 1.22
C ALA A 230 -3.46 22.72 1.51
N MET A 231 -2.46 23.27 2.18
CA MET A 231 -1.30 22.52 2.66
C MET A 231 -0.85 23.08 3.98
N THR A 232 -0.49 22.20 4.91
CA THR A 232 -0.02 22.61 6.24
C THR A 232 1.33 23.34 6.14
N GLU A 233 1.48 24.45 6.87
CA GLU A 233 2.76 25.19 6.89
C GLU A 233 3.84 24.44 7.70
N ARG A 234 3.42 23.65 8.70
CA ARG A 234 4.34 22.85 9.50
C ARG A 234 4.88 21.69 8.67
N GLY A 235 6.21 21.64 8.54
CA GLY A 235 6.93 20.58 7.84
C GLY A 235 6.96 19.25 8.59
N ILE A 236 7.81 18.34 8.10
CA ILE A 236 7.98 16.99 8.66
C ILE A 236 8.91 17.03 9.88
N ASP A 237 8.48 16.40 10.97
CA ASP A 237 9.38 16.00 12.06
C ASP A 237 9.96 14.61 11.71
N ALA A 238 11.22 14.56 11.29
CA ALA A 238 11.86 13.33 10.86
C ALA A 238 12.28 12.45 12.06
N LEU A 239 11.80 11.21 12.09
CA LEU A 239 12.36 10.15 12.91
C LEU A 239 13.12 9.18 11.99
N ASP A 240 13.85 8.22 12.58
CA ASP A 240 14.53 7.20 11.81
C ASP A 240 13.54 6.39 10.94
N GLY A 241 13.57 6.68 9.64
CA GLY A 241 12.72 6.07 8.61
C GLY A 241 11.21 6.32 8.75
N VAL A 242 10.81 7.39 9.44
CA VAL A 242 9.40 7.79 9.61
C VAL A 242 9.24 9.30 9.43
N MET A 243 8.28 9.69 8.61
CA MET A 243 7.83 11.08 8.46
C MET A 243 6.70 11.35 9.44
N CYS A 244 6.89 12.24 10.42
CA CYS A 244 5.80 12.71 11.27
C CYS A 244 5.22 14.01 10.71
N GLN A 245 3.93 13.99 10.39
CA GLN A 245 3.23 15.07 9.72
C GLN A 245 2.07 15.58 10.58
N HIS A 246 1.74 16.85 10.36
CA HIS A 246 0.97 17.66 11.30
C HIS A 246 -0.32 18.16 10.66
N ASP A 247 -1.31 18.54 11.46
CA ASP A 247 -2.49 19.27 10.99
C ASP A 247 -2.22 20.78 10.87
N PHE A 248 -3.26 21.57 10.60
CA PHE A 248 -3.17 23.02 10.43
C PHE A 248 -2.89 23.77 11.74
N ASP A 249 -3.15 23.17 12.90
CA ASP A 249 -2.77 23.71 14.21
C ASP A 249 -1.32 23.34 14.58
N GLY A 250 -0.66 22.55 13.73
CA GLY A 250 0.70 22.09 13.92
C GLY A 250 0.80 20.89 14.86
N GLU A 251 -0.31 20.23 15.20
CA GLU A 251 -0.31 19.03 16.02
C GLU A 251 -0.06 17.79 15.16
N ARG A 252 0.70 16.82 15.68
CA ARG A 252 1.01 15.61 14.91
C ARG A 252 -0.27 14.84 14.64
N LEU A 253 -0.49 14.46 13.39
CA LEU A 253 -1.65 13.67 12.97
C LEU A 253 -1.26 12.33 12.33
N PHE A 254 -0.16 12.30 11.58
CA PHE A 254 0.28 11.12 10.83
C PHE A 254 1.74 10.76 11.12
N GLN A 255 2.01 9.46 11.10
CA GLN A 255 3.36 8.88 11.23
C GLN A 255 3.58 7.88 10.09
N HIS A 256 4.07 8.38 8.96
CA HIS A 256 4.26 7.59 7.75
C HIS A 256 5.59 6.83 7.81
N ARG A 257 5.53 5.50 7.94
CA ARG A 257 6.71 4.61 8.02
C ARG A 257 7.33 4.30 6.65
N ASN A 258 7.50 5.33 5.83
CA ASN A 258 7.92 5.29 4.44
C ASN A 258 9.16 4.41 4.17
N MET A 259 10.14 4.41 5.09
CA MET A 259 11.38 3.62 4.98
C MET A 259 11.45 2.43 5.96
N ARG A 260 10.51 2.31 6.90
CA ARG A 260 10.54 1.31 7.98
C ARG A 260 9.19 0.60 8.17
N LYS A 261 8.60 0.15 7.06
CA LYS A 261 7.37 -0.65 7.00
C LYS A 261 7.36 -1.78 8.03
N TRP A 262 6.19 -2.01 8.62
CA TRP A 262 5.93 -3.13 9.51
C TRP A 262 6.14 -4.46 8.77
N ASN A 263 6.73 -5.44 9.44
CA ASN A 263 6.90 -6.80 8.95
C ASN A 263 6.85 -7.79 10.11
N PHE A 264 6.85 -9.09 9.84
CA PHE A 264 6.74 -10.10 10.88
C PHE A 264 8.05 -10.45 11.60
N TYR A 265 9.21 -10.06 11.09
CA TYR A 265 10.50 -10.50 11.63
C TYR A 265 11.13 -9.48 12.58
N HIS A 266 11.19 -8.23 12.15
CA HIS A 266 11.98 -7.22 12.83
C HIS A 266 11.33 -5.84 12.74
N ASN A 267 10.86 -5.35 13.89
CA ASN A 267 10.32 -4.01 14.06
C ASN A 267 11.07 -3.31 15.21
N PRO A 268 12.29 -2.78 14.96
CA PRO A 268 13.03 -2.09 16.01
C PRO A 268 12.28 -0.85 16.47
N LYS A 269 12.46 -0.47 17.75
CA LYS A 269 11.87 0.75 18.30
C LYS A 269 12.34 1.99 17.54
N THR A 270 11.44 2.94 17.35
CA THR A 270 11.68 4.25 16.76
C THR A 270 11.38 5.31 17.83
N PRO A 271 12.40 5.81 18.55
CA PRO A 271 12.22 6.82 19.59
C PRO A 271 11.43 8.03 19.06
N GLY A 272 10.38 8.42 19.78
CA GLY A 272 9.49 9.52 19.39
C GLY A 272 8.29 9.10 18.54
N PHE A 273 8.17 7.84 18.13
CA PHE A 273 6.96 7.30 17.50
C PHE A 273 5.87 7.10 18.57
N LEU A 274 4.68 7.67 18.34
CA LEU A 274 3.53 7.57 19.22
C LEU A 274 2.80 6.25 19.00
N TYR A 275 2.35 5.62 20.09
CA TYR A 275 1.63 4.34 20.09
C TYR A 275 2.42 3.14 19.51
N GLU A 276 3.75 3.20 19.51
CA GLU A 276 4.57 2.16 18.87
C GLU A 276 4.37 0.77 19.50
N ASP A 277 4.24 0.68 20.82
CA ASP A 277 3.96 -0.59 21.51
C ASP A 277 2.66 -1.23 21.02
N GLN A 278 1.59 -0.44 20.95
CA GLN A 278 0.29 -0.89 20.42
C GLN A 278 0.42 -1.37 18.97
N CYS A 279 1.12 -0.62 18.10
CA CYS A 279 1.33 -1.06 16.72
C CYS A 279 2.08 -2.41 16.64
N ILE A 280 3.11 -2.62 17.49
CA ILE A 280 3.84 -3.89 17.54
C ILE A 280 2.94 -5.02 18.05
N GLU A 281 2.09 -4.77 19.05
CA GLU A 281 1.09 -5.72 19.52
C GLU A 281 0.13 -6.12 18.40
N LEU A 282 -0.37 -5.17 17.60
CA LEU A 282 -1.22 -5.44 16.45
C LEU A 282 -0.51 -6.28 15.39
N VAL A 283 0.77 -6.03 15.11
CA VAL A 283 1.56 -6.88 14.20
C VAL A 283 1.66 -8.31 14.75
N ASN A 284 1.89 -8.48 16.05
CA ASN A 284 1.98 -9.79 16.67
C ASN A 284 0.62 -10.52 16.70
N GLU A 285 -0.49 -9.80 16.94
CA GLU A 285 -1.84 -10.33 16.81
C GLU A 285 -2.06 -10.91 15.41
N LEU A 286 -1.72 -10.14 14.36
CA LEU A 286 -1.93 -10.56 12.97
C LEU A 286 -1.22 -11.88 12.66
N LYS A 287 0.04 -12.06 13.10
CA LYS A 287 0.79 -13.31 12.90
C LYS A 287 0.08 -14.54 13.43
N HIS A 288 -0.70 -14.39 14.49
CA HIS A 288 -1.40 -15.51 15.12
C HIS A 288 -2.70 -15.89 14.42
N ILE A 289 -3.30 -14.96 13.67
CA ILE A 289 -4.60 -15.17 13.01
C ILE A 289 -4.50 -15.27 11.49
N TRP A 290 -3.37 -14.87 10.90
CA TRP A 290 -3.18 -14.80 9.47
C TRP A 290 -1.81 -15.29 9.02
N SER A 291 -1.78 -15.96 7.87
CA SER A 291 -0.55 -16.39 7.20
C SER A 291 -0.65 -16.04 5.71
N PRO A 292 0.32 -15.31 5.15
CA PRO A 292 0.42 -15.06 3.71
C PRO A 292 0.39 -16.33 2.85
N ALA A 293 0.91 -17.45 3.36
CA ALA A 293 0.99 -18.72 2.65
C ALA A 293 -0.38 -19.42 2.43
N SER A 294 -1.50 -18.85 2.85
CA SER A 294 -2.83 -19.44 2.65
C SER A 294 -3.90 -18.41 2.31
N GLN A 295 -4.84 -18.83 1.46
CA GLN A 295 -6.06 -18.11 1.12
C GLN A 295 -7.20 -18.36 2.13
N GLN A 296 -7.00 -19.25 3.12
CA GLN A 296 -8.04 -19.65 4.08
C GLN A 296 -7.59 -19.39 5.53
N LEU A 297 -8.55 -19.04 6.39
CA LEU A 297 -8.32 -18.97 7.82
C LEU A 297 -8.05 -20.36 8.40
N ALA A 298 -7.24 -20.42 9.46
CA ALA A 298 -6.87 -21.67 10.09
C ALA A 298 -8.06 -22.28 10.86
N THR A 299 -8.28 -23.58 10.70
CA THR A 299 -9.19 -24.35 11.54
C THR A 299 -8.54 -24.68 12.90
N ALA A 300 -9.33 -25.20 13.85
CA ALA A 300 -8.78 -25.67 15.13
C ALA A 300 -7.77 -26.82 14.95
N GLU A 301 -7.96 -27.66 13.94
CA GLU A 301 -7.04 -28.76 13.60
C GLU A 301 -5.72 -28.23 13.03
N ASP A 302 -5.78 -27.24 12.13
CA ASP A 302 -4.60 -26.54 11.61
C ASP A 302 -3.80 -25.90 12.74
N LEU A 303 -4.46 -25.17 13.65
CA LEU A 303 -3.81 -24.52 14.79
C LEU A 303 -3.16 -25.54 15.74
N SER A 304 -3.78 -26.72 15.91
CA SER A 304 -3.19 -27.81 16.66
C SER A 304 -1.95 -28.38 15.95
N ALA A 305 -2.00 -28.54 14.63
CA ALA A 305 -0.88 -28.98 13.82
C ALA A 305 0.30 -28.00 13.84
N LEU A 306 0.03 -26.70 13.69
CA LEU A 306 1.02 -25.62 13.84
C LEU A 306 1.71 -25.70 15.20
N SER A 307 0.93 -25.88 16.28
CA SER A 307 1.46 -25.99 17.64
C SER A 307 2.35 -27.22 17.83
N ARG A 308 2.08 -28.33 17.13
CA ARG A 308 2.94 -29.53 17.15
C ARG A 308 4.26 -29.35 16.38
N LEU A 309 4.34 -28.35 15.50
CA LEU A 309 5.54 -28.03 14.71
C LEU A 309 6.33 -26.84 15.28
N ASP A 310 5.77 -26.14 16.27
CA ASP A 310 6.43 -25.01 16.91
C ASP A 310 7.79 -25.40 17.51
N SER A 311 8.78 -24.53 17.29
CA SER A 311 10.18 -24.71 17.71
C SER A 311 10.87 -25.97 17.18
N LYS A 312 10.23 -26.76 16.30
CA LYS A 312 10.89 -27.87 15.63
C LYS A 312 11.92 -27.34 14.66
N ILE A 313 13.04 -28.05 14.61
CA ILE A 313 14.11 -27.83 13.66
C ILE A 313 14.01 -28.94 12.62
N PHE A 314 14.11 -28.57 11.36
CA PHE A 314 14.23 -29.49 10.25
C PHE A 314 15.52 -29.19 9.50
N GLU A 315 16.17 -30.24 9.00
CA GLU A 315 17.11 -30.10 7.90
C GLU A 315 16.30 -29.97 6.61
N TYR A 316 16.33 -28.77 6.02
CA TYR A 316 15.71 -28.47 4.74
C TYR A 316 16.67 -28.83 3.62
N HIS A 317 16.29 -29.83 2.82
CA HIS A 317 17.07 -30.32 1.69
C HIS A 317 16.43 -29.87 0.39
N ARG A 318 17.18 -29.08 -0.38
CA ARG A 318 16.93 -28.87 -1.80
C ARG A 318 17.65 -29.98 -2.55
N VAL A 319 16.91 -31.01 -2.94
CA VAL A 319 17.50 -32.32 -3.28
C VAL A 319 18.46 -32.18 -4.45
N GLY A 320 19.72 -32.58 -4.22
CA GLY A 320 20.79 -32.50 -5.20
C GLY A 320 21.44 -31.12 -5.36
N TYR A 321 21.12 -30.17 -4.49
CA TYR A 321 21.67 -28.82 -4.52
C TYR A 321 22.36 -28.43 -3.19
N ASP A 322 21.58 -28.15 -2.15
CA ASP A 322 22.10 -27.81 -0.82
C ASP A 322 21.14 -28.23 0.30
N HIS A 323 21.56 -27.98 1.53
CA HIS A 323 20.71 -28.13 2.70
C HIS A 323 21.05 -27.08 3.77
N ARG A 324 20.05 -26.72 4.58
CA ARG A 324 20.24 -25.83 5.73
C ARG A 324 19.19 -26.11 6.81
N ARG A 325 19.42 -25.62 8.03
CA ARG A 325 18.47 -25.77 9.13
C ARG A 325 17.34 -24.75 8.97
N LEU A 326 16.09 -25.20 9.11
CA LEU A 326 14.92 -24.35 9.29
C LEU A 326 14.35 -24.60 10.69
N LYS A 327 14.12 -23.54 11.45
CA LYS A 327 13.43 -23.64 12.74
C LYS A 327 12.08 -22.92 12.65
N LEU A 328 11.01 -23.65 12.86
CA LEU A 328 9.64 -23.17 12.69
C LEU A 328 9.18 -22.44 13.97
N ARG A 329 8.36 -21.39 13.80
CA ARG A 329 7.64 -20.71 14.89
C ARG A 329 6.14 -20.82 14.67
N ARG A 330 5.38 -21.06 15.74
CA ARG A 330 3.92 -21.22 15.72
C ARG A 330 3.16 -20.08 15.01
N ASP A 331 3.73 -18.89 14.99
CA ASP A 331 3.16 -17.69 14.37
C ASP A 331 3.30 -17.65 12.83
N GLY A 332 3.67 -18.79 12.22
CA GLY A 332 3.80 -18.93 10.78
C GLY A 332 5.07 -18.32 10.19
N THR A 333 6.06 -18.00 11.04
CA THR A 333 7.39 -17.52 10.62
C THR A 333 8.50 -18.52 10.98
N PHE A 334 9.73 -18.23 10.57
CA PHE A 334 10.91 -19.03 10.95
C PHE A 334 11.85 -18.27 11.89
N ASP A 335 12.48 -19.00 12.80
CA ASP A 335 13.50 -18.54 13.76
C ASP A 335 14.92 -18.67 13.20
N GLU A 336 15.15 -19.63 12.31
CA GLU A 336 16.46 -19.94 11.71
C GLU A 336 16.27 -20.32 10.24
N GLY A 337 17.21 -19.91 9.38
CA GLY A 337 17.33 -20.37 7.99
C GLY A 337 16.38 -19.73 6.97
N VAL A 338 15.75 -18.60 7.33
CA VAL A 338 14.96 -17.77 6.41
C VAL A 338 15.80 -17.38 5.19
N ALA A 339 15.22 -17.56 3.99
CA ALA A 339 15.66 -16.92 2.75
C ALA A 339 14.43 -16.52 1.94
N SER A 340 14.60 -15.88 0.79
CA SER A 340 13.50 -15.25 0.03
C SER A 340 12.34 -16.18 -0.30
N CYS A 341 12.56 -17.50 -0.41
CA CYS A 341 11.52 -18.48 -0.70
C CYS A 341 10.84 -19.07 0.55
N GLU A 342 11.32 -18.75 1.75
CA GLU A 342 10.93 -19.37 3.02
C GLU A 342 10.72 -18.30 4.09
N HIS A 343 9.73 -17.44 3.86
CA HIS A 343 9.35 -16.40 4.81
C HIS A 343 8.19 -16.88 5.69
N TYR A 344 7.10 -17.29 5.06
CA TYR A 344 5.89 -17.65 5.78
C TYR A 344 5.61 -19.14 5.63
N TRP A 345 5.09 -19.77 6.68
CA TRP A 345 4.60 -21.14 6.60
C TRP A 345 3.30 -21.31 7.35
N THR A 346 2.50 -22.27 6.92
CA THR A 346 1.30 -22.66 7.67
C THR A 346 0.94 -24.12 7.39
N ILE A 347 0.02 -24.68 8.17
CA ILE A 347 -0.65 -25.94 7.85
C ILE A 347 -2.06 -25.65 7.34
N ARG A 348 -2.46 -26.28 6.24
CA ARG A 348 -3.85 -26.33 5.75
C ARG A 348 -4.11 -27.71 5.19
N ASP A 349 -5.22 -28.33 5.59
CA ASP A 349 -5.64 -29.65 5.10
C ASP A 349 -4.50 -30.70 5.18
N ASP A 350 -3.83 -30.76 6.33
CA ASP A 350 -2.65 -31.60 6.60
C ASP A 350 -1.42 -31.37 5.67
N GLN A 351 -1.41 -30.30 4.89
CA GLN A 351 -0.27 -29.87 4.07
C GLN A 351 0.49 -28.73 4.73
N LEU A 352 1.81 -28.78 4.69
CA LEU A 352 2.69 -27.67 5.07
C LEU A 352 2.90 -26.78 3.84
N LEU A 353 2.33 -25.58 3.91
CA LEU A 353 2.45 -24.54 2.89
C LEU A 353 3.58 -23.60 3.27
N VAL A 354 4.43 -23.23 2.31
CA VAL A 354 5.48 -22.22 2.50
C VAL A 354 5.36 -21.16 1.41
N ALA A 355 5.51 -19.90 1.79
CA ALA A 355 5.52 -18.76 0.89
C ALA A 355 6.76 -17.89 1.06
N GLY A 356 7.12 -17.22 -0.03
CA GLY A 356 8.20 -16.26 -0.08
C GLY A 356 7.81 -14.89 0.46
N GLU A 357 8.71 -13.92 0.28
CA GLU A 357 8.58 -12.57 0.83
C GLU A 357 7.31 -11.83 0.38
N GLU A 358 6.90 -12.04 -0.88
CA GLU A 358 5.77 -11.35 -1.50
C GLU A 358 4.45 -12.14 -1.37
N ALA A 359 4.39 -13.09 -0.43
CA ALA A 359 3.26 -13.99 -0.19
C ALA A 359 3.04 -15.07 -1.25
N GLU A 360 3.90 -15.14 -2.26
CA GLU A 360 3.79 -16.15 -3.31
C GLU A 360 4.05 -17.54 -2.72
N LEU A 361 3.15 -18.48 -2.97
CA LEU A 361 3.33 -19.86 -2.53
C LEU A 361 4.53 -20.45 -3.25
N THR A 362 5.56 -20.82 -2.50
CA THR A 362 6.82 -21.37 -3.02
C THR A 362 6.84 -22.89 -2.92
N MET A 363 6.18 -23.47 -1.91
CA MET A 363 6.16 -24.90 -1.67
C MET A 363 4.84 -25.39 -1.08
N THR A 364 4.49 -26.62 -1.44
CA THR A 364 3.49 -27.44 -0.77
C THR A 364 4.13 -28.76 -0.41
N LEU A 365 4.18 -29.07 0.88
CA LEU A 365 4.77 -30.30 1.40
C LEU A 365 3.70 -31.16 2.08
N THR A 366 3.77 -32.47 1.86
CA THR A 366 2.89 -33.45 2.51
C THR A 366 3.66 -34.28 3.52
N PRO A 367 2.99 -34.80 4.56
CA PRO A 367 3.64 -35.65 5.55
C PRO A 367 4.01 -37.01 4.93
N GLY A 368 5.30 -37.32 4.97
CA GLY A 368 5.90 -38.59 4.58
C GLY A 368 6.16 -39.52 5.78
N LYS A 369 7.01 -40.52 5.55
CA LYS A 369 7.38 -41.49 6.61
C LYS A 369 8.34 -40.86 7.62
N HIS A 370 8.32 -41.38 8.85
CA HIS A 370 9.26 -40.97 9.91
C HIS A 370 9.27 -39.47 10.24
N GLY A 371 8.17 -38.76 9.96
CA GLY A 371 8.05 -37.32 10.24
C GLY A 371 8.69 -36.42 9.19
N ILE A 372 9.19 -36.98 8.09
CA ILE A 372 9.70 -36.21 6.95
C ILE A 372 8.54 -35.54 6.24
N TRP A 373 8.71 -34.28 5.81
CA TRP A 373 7.79 -33.63 4.88
C TRP A 373 8.40 -33.62 3.49
N GLU A 374 7.62 -33.96 2.48
CA GLU A 374 8.08 -34.15 1.11
C GLU A 374 7.28 -33.27 0.15
N GLY A 375 7.94 -32.68 -0.83
CA GLY A 375 7.27 -31.90 -1.87
C GLY A 375 8.26 -31.33 -2.87
N GLN A 376 7.93 -30.19 -3.46
CA GLN A 376 8.78 -29.51 -4.43
C GLN A 376 8.53 -28.00 -4.43
N TRP A 377 9.49 -27.25 -4.98
CA TRP A 377 9.25 -25.86 -5.35
C TRP A 377 8.16 -25.75 -6.42
N LEU A 378 7.25 -24.81 -6.25
CA LEU A 378 6.21 -24.49 -7.24
C LEU A 378 6.74 -23.51 -8.29
N ASN A 379 7.68 -22.67 -7.88
CA ASN A 379 8.32 -21.63 -8.69
C ASN A 379 9.78 -22.02 -9.02
N HIS A 380 10.43 -21.25 -9.88
CA HIS A 380 11.84 -21.45 -10.28
C HIS A 380 12.14 -22.84 -10.88
N GLU A 381 13.17 -23.54 -10.39
CA GLU A 381 13.63 -24.84 -10.91
C GLU A 381 12.70 -26.01 -10.59
N LYS A 382 11.66 -25.78 -9.77
CA LYS A 382 10.68 -26.78 -9.36
C LYS A 382 11.31 -28.06 -8.78
N MET A 383 12.39 -27.88 -8.04
CA MET A 383 13.19 -28.98 -7.51
C MET A 383 12.49 -29.69 -6.34
N PRO A 384 12.72 -31.01 -6.15
CA PRO A 384 12.24 -31.73 -4.98
C PRO A 384 12.83 -31.18 -3.69
N VAL A 385 11.99 -31.14 -2.66
CA VAL A 385 12.30 -30.61 -1.33
C VAL A 385 11.93 -31.62 -0.26
N LEU A 386 12.78 -31.74 0.76
CA LEU A 386 12.50 -32.51 1.98
C LEU A 386 12.71 -31.63 3.22
N LEU A 387 11.84 -31.75 4.22
CA LEU A 387 12.10 -31.32 5.59
C LEU A 387 12.28 -32.56 6.47
N VAL A 388 13.52 -32.79 6.91
CA VAL A 388 13.90 -33.96 7.72
C VAL A 388 14.01 -33.54 9.20
N PRO A 389 13.28 -34.17 10.14
CA PRO A 389 13.29 -33.81 11.57
C PRO A 389 14.65 -33.91 12.27
#